data_AF-A0A0A0DRC9-F1
#
_entry.id   AF-A0A0A0DRC9-F1
#
_cell.length_a   1.000
_cell.length_b   1.000
_cell.length_c   1.000
_cell.angle_alpha   90.00
_cell.angle_beta   90.00
_cell.angle_gamma   90.00
#
_symmetry.space_group_name_H-M   'P 1'
#
loop_
_entity.id
_entity.type
_entity.pdbx_description
1 polymer ?
#
loop_
_entity_poly.entity_id
_entity_poly.type
_entity_poly.pdbx_seq_one_letter_code
_entity_poly.pdbx_strand_id
1 'polypeptide(L)'
;MTPKKWLVMASLAAGLAGLGLWALSPSTGPAVDTNGQVTHRDGVASWFSQGNVPGQATSEATPTADGASAPDHQKPASPLDTMTLPTFRATDKGTLVMDQQTRQDVERIQALFPRDEALARLDIQASTLPAQAQRELKALYQQYSQYAQAVAQTYPPGLSEGTLDEAAAQLKGLHELRQQYFGAEGAEALFGQEEKTSQALLELMRKQTDPKLSLQEKAELAQAEWQQQQTASKP
;
A
#
# COMPACT_ATOMS: atom_id res chain seq x y z
N MET A 1 5.85 30.97 19.10
CA MET A 1 6.52 29.64 19.07
C MET A 1 5.93 28.84 17.91
N THR A 2 6.73 28.17 17.10
CA THR A 2 6.34 27.73 15.74
C THR A 2 5.79 26.30 15.66
N PRO A 3 4.68 26.05 14.93
CA PRO A 3 4.07 24.74 14.77
C PRO A 3 4.73 23.94 13.63
N LYS A 4 5.94 23.42 13.85
CA LYS A 4 6.72 22.76 12.77
C LYS A 4 7.46 21.47 13.16
N LYS A 5 7.04 20.79 14.23
CA LYS A 5 7.71 19.58 14.78
C LYS A 5 6.87 18.29 14.79
N TRP A 6 5.64 18.31 14.25
CA TRP A 6 4.67 17.21 14.43
C TRP A 6 4.48 16.30 13.19
N LEU A 7 5.51 16.17 12.33
CA LEU A 7 5.42 15.44 11.05
C LEU A 7 6.46 14.30 10.88
N VAL A 8 7.16 13.91 11.95
CA VAL A 8 8.19 12.84 11.91
C VAL A 8 7.72 11.52 12.56
N MET A 9 6.62 11.52 13.33
CA MET A 9 6.15 10.35 14.10
C MET A 9 5.06 9.52 13.39
N ALA A 10 5.01 9.53 12.05
CA ALA A 10 4.08 8.70 11.27
C ALA A 10 4.75 7.48 10.60
N SER A 11 6.08 7.43 10.56
CA SER A 11 6.87 6.47 9.77
C SER A 11 7.10 5.11 10.43
N LEU A 12 6.95 4.96 11.76
CA LEU A 12 7.11 3.66 12.41
C LEU A 12 5.84 2.78 12.40
N ALA A 13 4.65 3.38 12.48
CA ALA A 13 3.38 2.64 12.36
C ALA A 13 3.05 2.27 10.90
N ALA A 14 3.45 3.11 9.94
CA ALA A 14 3.39 2.77 8.52
C ALA A 14 4.56 1.87 8.05
N GLY A 15 5.62 1.73 8.87
CA GLY A 15 6.87 1.08 8.51
C GLY A 15 6.77 -0.44 8.28
N LEU A 16 5.84 -1.13 8.95
CA LEU A 16 5.68 -2.59 8.80
C LEU A 16 4.65 -3.02 7.74
N ALA A 17 3.81 -2.09 7.26
CA ALA A 17 2.99 -2.29 6.06
C ALA A 17 3.66 -1.73 4.77
N GLY A 18 4.76 -0.97 4.92
CA GLY A 18 5.39 -0.20 3.84
C GLY A 18 6.65 -0.79 3.19
N LEU A 19 7.15 -1.95 3.65
CA LEU A 19 8.42 -2.56 3.18
C LEU A 19 8.33 -3.27 1.81
N GLY A 20 7.50 -2.76 0.89
CA GLY A 20 7.31 -3.30 -0.46
C GLY A 20 7.56 -2.31 -1.61
N LEU A 21 7.86 -1.03 -1.33
CA LEU A 21 7.88 0.04 -2.36
C LEU A 21 9.23 0.74 -2.59
N TRP A 22 10.30 0.36 -1.87
CA TRP A 22 11.61 1.04 -1.95
C TRP A 22 12.64 0.43 -2.92
N ALA A 23 12.20 -0.35 -3.92
CA ALA A 23 13.07 -0.98 -4.91
C ALA A 23 13.04 -0.33 -6.32
N LEU A 24 12.21 0.71 -6.53
CA LEU A 24 12.04 1.37 -7.84
C LEU A 24 12.00 2.90 -7.70
N SER A 25 13.15 3.49 -7.38
CA SER A 25 13.44 4.90 -7.69
C SER A 25 14.47 4.95 -8.81
N PRO A 26 14.09 5.27 -10.07
CA PRO A 26 15.08 5.55 -11.10
C PRO A 26 15.81 6.85 -10.75
N SER A 27 17.13 6.82 -10.76
CA SER A 27 17.99 7.97 -10.47
C SER A 27 17.90 9.05 -11.55
N THR A 28 16.84 9.86 -11.54
CA THR A 28 16.74 11.04 -12.40
C THR A 28 17.64 12.15 -11.85
N GLY A 29 18.89 12.18 -12.30
CA GLY A 29 19.70 13.39 -12.22
C GLY A 29 19.02 14.55 -12.99
N PRO A 30 19.24 15.81 -12.61
CA PRO A 30 18.62 16.95 -13.28
C PRO A 30 19.09 17.05 -14.73
N ALA A 31 18.17 16.87 -15.67
CA ALA A 31 18.39 17.23 -17.06
C ALA A 31 18.46 18.76 -17.16
N VAL A 32 19.62 19.29 -17.54
CA VAL A 32 19.81 20.72 -17.81
C VAL A 32 19.61 20.94 -19.30
N ASP A 33 18.47 21.52 -19.68
CA ASP A 33 18.28 22.01 -21.05
C ASP A 33 19.18 23.22 -21.32
N THR A 34 19.62 23.35 -22.57
CA THR A 34 20.67 24.27 -23.04
C THR A 34 20.39 25.77 -22.92
N ASN A 35 19.26 26.17 -22.30
CA ASN A 35 18.89 27.56 -22.00
C ASN A 35 18.85 27.91 -20.49
N GLY A 36 19.29 27.01 -19.61
CA GLY A 36 19.69 27.37 -18.24
C GLY A 36 18.59 27.89 -17.30
N GLN A 37 17.32 27.51 -17.50
CA GLN A 37 16.23 27.83 -16.58
C GLN A 37 15.81 26.62 -15.75
N VAL A 38 15.85 26.77 -14.41
CA VAL A 38 15.36 25.77 -13.45
C VAL A 38 13.85 25.93 -13.29
N THR A 39 13.07 24.95 -13.73
CA THR A 39 11.62 24.92 -13.53
C THR A 39 11.27 24.23 -12.20
N HIS A 40 10.97 25.02 -11.16
CA HIS A 40 10.33 24.49 -9.96
C HIS A 40 8.89 24.08 -10.28
N ARG A 41 8.61 22.77 -10.21
CA ARG A 41 7.27 22.22 -10.48
C ARG A 41 6.61 21.80 -9.17
N ASP A 42 5.88 22.73 -8.54
CA ASP A 42 5.11 22.48 -7.32
C ASP A 42 3.93 21.53 -7.59
N GLY A 43 4.19 20.23 -7.49
CA GLY A 43 3.32 19.17 -8.03
C GLY A 43 2.17 18.67 -7.15
N VAL A 44 1.98 19.20 -5.93
CA VAL A 44 1.02 18.62 -4.96
C VAL A 44 0.12 19.62 -4.22
N ALA A 45 0.29 20.94 -4.43
CA ALA A 45 -0.46 21.96 -3.68
C ALA A 45 -1.71 22.50 -4.42
N SER A 46 -1.83 22.27 -5.73
CA SER A 46 -2.87 22.88 -6.58
C SER A 46 -4.23 22.18 -6.55
N TRP A 47 -4.30 20.90 -6.12
CA TRP A 47 -5.54 20.11 -6.23
C TRP A 47 -6.62 20.43 -5.19
N PHE A 48 -6.27 21.05 -4.06
CA PHE A 48 -7.23 21.39 -3.00
C PHE A 48 -7.96 22.73 -3.21
N SER A 49 -7.59 23.52 -4.21
CA SER A 49 -7.93 24.95 -4.30
C SER A 49 -9.10 25.28 -5.23
N GLN A 50 -10.03 24.34 -5.46
CA GLN A 50 -11.12 24.55 -6.42
C GLN A 50 -12.49 23.99 -5.98
N GLY A 51 -12.86 24.26 -4.72
CA GLY A 51 -14.25 24.23 -4.26
C GLY A 51 -14.83 25.63 -4.18
N ASN A 52 -15.47 26.12 -5.26
CA ASN A 52 -16.20 27.40 -5.24
C ASN A 52 -17.52 27.30 -6.02
N VAL A 53 -18.65 27.42 -5.31
CA VAL A 53 -20.01 27.55 -5.87
C VAL A 53 -20.33 29.04 -6.07
N PRO A 54 -20.87 29.43 -7.24
CA PRO A 54 -22.32 29.65 -7.43
C PRO A 54 -22.78 29.16 -8.84
N GLY A 55 -24.04 29.24 -9.28
CA GLY A 55 -25.28 29.78 -8.71
C GLY A 55 -26.12 30.50 -9.79
N GLN A 56 -27.21 29.86 -10.22
CA GLN A 56 -28.32 30.36 -11.07
C GLN A 56 -28.03 30.95 -12.47
N ALA A 57 -29.07 30.90 -13.31
CA ALA A 57 -29.05 31.14 -14.75
C ALA A 57 -29.91 32.35 -15.15
N THR A 58 -29.67 32.89 -16.36
CA THR A 58 -30.77 33.25 -17.28
C THR A 58 -30.34 33.20 -18.75
N SER A 59 -31.32 32.90 -19.59
CA SER A 59 -31.29 32.54 -21.01
C SER A 59 -30.72 33.56 -22.02
N GLU A 60 -30.27 33.04 -23.16
CA GLU A 60 -30.71 33.52 -24.49
C GLU A 60 -30.59 32.42 -25.57
N ALA A 61 -31.24 32.60 -26.74
CA ALA A 61 -31.50 31.57 -27.75
C ALA A 61 -31.86 32.22 -29.13
N THR A 62 -32.04 31.56 -30.28
CA THR A 62 -32.32 30.14 -30.57
C THR A 62 -31.28 29.45 -31.52
N PRO A 63 -31.49 29.01 -32.80
CA PRO A 63 -30.89 27.73 -33.24
C PRO A 63 -30.22 27.66 -34.64
N THR A 64 -29.24 26.76 -34.82
CA THR A 64 -28.95 26.17 -36.14
C THR A 64 -28.58 24.70 -35.98
N ALA A 65 -29.19 23.82 -36.78
CA ALA A 65 -28.82 22.42 -36.87
C ALA A 65 -27.68 22.25 -37.88
N ASP A 66 -26.66 21.46 -37.53
CA ASP A 66 -26.07 20.52 -38.47
C ASP A 66 -25.41 19.33 -37.74
N GLY A 67 -25.26 18.21 -38.44
CA GLY A 67 -24.79 16.96 -37.87
C GLY A 67 -23.29 16.98 -37.55
N ALA A 68 -22.94 17.22 -36.28
CA ALA A 68 -21.61 16.95 -35.76
C ALA A 68 -21.64 15.67 -34.91
N SER A 69 -20.90 14.63 -35.34
CA SER A 69 -20.61 13.47 -34.51
C SER A 69 -20.03 13.94 -33.18
N ALA A 70 -20.67 13.58 -32.06
CA ALA A 70 -20.11 13.85 -30.76
C ALA A 70 -18.71 13.21 -30.70
N PRO A 71 -17.64 13.97 -30.39
CA PRO A 71 -16.36 13.36 -30.14
C PRO A 71 -16.53 12.41 -28.95
N ASP A 72 -15.97 11.21 -29.06
CA ASP A 72 -15.90 10.27 -27.94
C ASP A 72 -15.44 11.04 -26.70
N HIS A 73 -16.24 10.98 -25.64
CA HIS A 73 -15.82 11.45 -24.33
C HIS A 73 -14.74 10.50 -23.81
N GLN A 74 -13.52 10.66 -24.34
CA GLN A 74 -12.32 10.01 -23.84
C GLN A 74 -12.19 10.42 -22.38
N LYS A 75 -12.63 9.52 -21.49
CA LYS A 75 -12.39 9.60 -20.05
C LYS A 75 -10.90 9.92 -19.89
N PRO A 76 -10.51 11.01 -19.20
CA PRO A 76 -9.11 11.35 -19.06
C PRO A 76 -8.39 10.15 -18.45
N ALA A 77 -7.38 9.64 -19.15
CA ALA A 77 -6.68 8.42 -18.76
C ALA A 77 -6.14 8.60 -17.33
N SER A 78 -6.62 7.77 -16.40
CA SER A 78 -6.11 7.81 -15.05
C SER A 78 -4.66 7.33 -15.06
N PRO A 79 -3.76 7.89 -14.21
CA PRO A 79 -2.45 7.29 -13.97
C PRO A 79 -2.53 5.81 -13.53
N LEU A 80 -3.69 5.35 -13.03
CA LEU A 80 -3.96 3.95 -12.69
C LEU A 80 -4.26 3.07 -13.92
N ASP A 81 -4.66 3.64 -15.06
CA ASP A 81 -5.00 2.88 -16.28
C ASP A 81 -3.76 2.42 -17.05
N THR A 82 -2.60 3.05 -16.82
CA THR A 82 -1.29 2.63 -17.38
C THR A 82 -0.47 1.77 -16.42
N MET A 83 -0.97 1.51 -15.21
CA MET A 83 -0.25 0.75 -14.19
C MET A 83 -0.34 -0.76 -14.46
N THR A 84 0.80 -1.46 -14.39
CA THR A 84 0.86 -2.92 -14.47
C THR A 84 0.14 -3.52 -13.25
N LEU A 85 -1.00 -4.15 -13.50
CA LEU A 85 -1.77 -4.88 -12.50
C LEU A 85 -1.12 -6.24 -12.20
N PRO A 86 -1.32 -6.80 -10.99
CA PRO A 86 -0.72 -8.08 -10.62
C PRO A 86 -1.33 -9.27 -11.36
N THR A 87 -0.48 -10.24 -11.67
CA THR A 87 -0.86 -11.53 -12.26
C THR A 87 -0.97 -12.59 -11.16
N PHE A 88 -2.19 -13.02 -10.89
CA PHE A 88 -2.45 -14.11 -9.94
C PHE A 88 -2.03 -15.48 -10.50
N ARG A 89 -1.77 -16.45 -9.62
CA ARG A 89 -1.26 -17.78 -9.98
C ARG A 89 -2.17 -18.87 -9.44
N ALA A 90 -2.27 -19.98 -10.18
CA ALA A 90 -2.88 -21.22 -9.70
C ALA A 90 -1.83 -22.30 -9.44
N THR A 91 -2.16 -23.22 -8.53
CA THR A 91 -1.39 -24.45 -8.28
C THR A 91 -1.58 -25.47 -9.40
N ASP A 92 -0.77 -26.51 -9.40
CA ASP A 92 -0.95 -27.73 -10.21
C ASP A 92 -2.33 -28.39 -10.02
N LYS A 93 -2.94 -28.20 -8.85
CA LYS A 93 -4.30 -28.67 -8.50
C LYS A 93 -5.43 -27.73 -8.93
N GLY A 94 -5.10 -26.58 -9.53
CA GLY A 94 -6.08 -25.59 -9.99
C GLY A 94 -6.70 -24.71 -8.90
N THR A 95 -6.13 -24.72 -7.70
CA THR A 95 -6.46 -23.78 -6.60
C THR A 95 -5.64 -22.50 -6.74
N LEU A 96 -6.04 -21.42 -6.07
CA LEU A 96 -5.22 -20.22 -5.95
C LEU A 96 -3.90 -20.55 -5.22
N VAL A 97 -2.79 -19.93 -5.66
CA VAL A 97 -1.55 -19.94 -4.88
C VAL A 97 -1.69 -19.00 -3.69
N MET A 98 -1.78 -19.56 -2.50
CA MET A 98 -1.88 -18.83 -1.23
C MET A 98 -0.47 -18.52 -0.71
N ASP A 99 0.05 -17.33 -1.03
CA ASP A 99 1.35 -16.85 -0.57
C ASP A 99 1.34 -15.33 -0.28
N GLN A 100 2.43 -14.84 0.32
CA GLN A 100 2.63 -13.43 0.64
C GLN A 100 2.44 -12.52 -0.58
N GLN A 101 2.88 -12.93 -1.78
CA GLN A 101 2.74 -12.14 -3.00
C GLN A 101 1.27 -11.99 -3.39
N THR A 102 0.51 -13.10 -3.37
CA THR A 102 -0.94 -13.08 -3.64
C THR A 102 -1.69 -12.18 -2.67
N ARG A 103 -1.32 -12.16 -1.37
CA ARG A 103 -1.86 -11.16 -0.42
C ARG A 103 -1.53 -9.73 -0.85
N GLN A 104 -0.24 -9.43 -1.08
CA GLN A 104 0.20 -8.08 -1.44
C GLN A 104 -0.45 -7.56 -2.73
N ASP A 105 -0.76 -8.47 -3.66
CA ASP A 105 -1.45 -8.17 -4.91
C ASP A 105 -2.95 -7.87 -4.69
N VAL A 106 -3.61 -8.61 -3.79
CA VAL A 106 -4.98 -8.31 -3.31
C VAL A 106 -5.03 -6.96 -2.58
N GLU A 107 -4.08 -6.72 -1.67
CA GLU A 107 -3.93 -5.49 -0.90
C GLU A 107 -3.72 -4.28 -1.82
N ARG A 108 -2.85 -4.41 -2.83
CA ARG A 108 -2.62 -3.36 -3.84
C ARG A 108 -3.88 -3.01 -4.62
N ILE A 109 -4.66 -4.01 -5.04
CA ILE A 109 -5.94 -3.77 -5.73
C ILE A 109 -6.94 -3.07 -4.79
N GLN A 110 -7.01 -3.47 -3.52
CA GLN A 110 -7.89 -2.82 -2.53
C GLN A 110 -7.49 -1.36 -2.26
N ALA A 111 -6.18 -1.06 -2.20
CA ALA A 111 -5.68 0.27 -1.91
C ALA A 111 -5.84 1.26 -3.09
N LEU A 112 -5.80 0.77 -4.33
CA LEU A 112 -5.84 1.62 -5.53
C LEU A 112 -7.25 1.87 -6.08
N PHE A 113 -8.20 0.96 -5.85
CA PHE A 113 -9.49 0.98 -6.53
C PHE A 113 -10.68 0.93 -5.55
N PRO A 114 -11.75 1.71 -5.78
CA PRO A 114 -13.03 1.52 -5.09
C PRO A 114 -13.53 0.07 -5.26
N ARG A 115 -14.25 -0.46 -4.26
CA ARG A 115 -14.66 -1.87 -4.16
C ARG A 115 -15.17 -2.49 -5.47
N ASP A 116 -16.06 -1.81 -6.18
CA ASP A 116 -16.71 -2.39 -7.36
C ASP A 116 -15.77 -2.38 -8.59
N GLU A 117 -14.88 -1.39 -8.71
CA GLU A 117 -13.80 -1.42 -9.69
C GLU A 117 -12.75 -2.47 -9.31
N ALA A 118 -12.37 -2.58 -8.04
CA ALA A 118 -11.45 -3.61 -7.55
C ALA A 118 -11.93 -5.03 -7.91
N LEU A 119 -13.23 -5.32 -7.73
CA LEU A 119 -13.83 -6.59 -8.14
C LEU A 119 -13.78 -6.81 -9.67
N ALA A 120 -14.05 -5.78 -10.48
CA ALA A 120 -13.92 -5.86 -11.93
C ALA A 120 -12.46 -6.07 -12.39
N ARG A 121 -11.49 -5.41 -11.75
CA ARG A 121 -10.06 -5.62 -12.02
C ARG A 121 -9.64 -7.04 -11.62
N LEU A 122 -10.14 -7.59 -10.51
CA LEU A 122 -9.91 -8.99 -10.13
C LEU A 122 -10.49 -9.95 -11.17
N ASP A 123 -11.70 -9.73 -11.68
CA ASP A 123 -12.28 -10.56 -12.75
C ASP A 123 -11.42 -10.58 -14.03
N ILE A 124 -10.88 -9.42 -14.42
CA ILE A 124 -9.95 -9.32 -15.56
C ILE A 124 -8.67 -10.10 -15.29
N GLN A 125 -8.01 -9.90 -14.13
CA GLN A 125 -6.76 -10.58 -13.79
C GLN A 125 -6.92 -12.09 -13.51
N ALA A 126 -8.12 -12.52 -13.11
CA ALA A 126 -8.44 -13.92 -12.85
C ALA A 126 -8.92 -14.68 -14.09
N SER A 127 -9.15 -14.00 -15.22
CA SER A 127 -9.77 -14.58 -16.42
C SER A 127 -9.03 -15.81 -17.01
N THR A 128 -7.72 -15.91 -16.78
CA THR A 128 -6.87 -17.05 -17.20
C THR A 128 -6.74 -18.14 -16.14
N LEU A 129 -7.21 -17.92 -14.91
CA LEU A 129 -7.16 -18.90 -13.83
C LEU A 129 -8.27 -19.96 -13.99
N PRO A 130 -8.07 -21.18 -13.45
CA PRO A 130 -9.15 -22.15 -13.28
C PRO A 130 -10.31 -21.57 -12.44
N ALA A 131 -11.55 -21.95 -12.77
CA ALA A 131 -12.76 -21.43 -12.13
C ALA A 131 -12.79 -21.62 -10.59
N GLN A 132 -12.04 -22.58 -10.05
CA GLN A 132 -11.86 -22.71 -8.60
C GLN A 132 -10.99 -21.57 -8.04
N ALA A 133 -9.77 -21.40 -8.54
CA ALA A 133 -8.87 -20.30 -8.17
C ALA A 133 -9.52 -18.91 -8.34
N GLN A 134 -10.35 -18.70 -9.36
CA GLN A 134 -11.12 -17.46 -9.53
C GLN A 134 -12.06 -17.17 -8.34
N ARG A 135 -12.78 -18.19 -7.85
CA ARG A 135 -13.67 -18.06 -6.68
C ARG A 135 -12.89 -17.86 -5.39
N GLU A 136 -11.79 -18.59 -5.23
CA GLU A 136 -10.89 -18.48 -4.08
C GLU A 136 -10.25 -17.08 -3.99
N LEU A 137 -9.88 -16.47 -5.13
CA LEU A 137 -9.36 -15.10 -5.17
C LEU A 137 -10.41 -14.07 -4.74
N LYS A 138 -11.67 -14.21 -5.19
CA LYS A 138 -12.76 -13.33 -4.74
C LYS A 138 -13.06 -13.50 -3.25
N ALA A 139 -13.00 -14.73 -2.74
CA ALA A 139 -13.14 -15.01 -1.31
C ALA A 139 -12.00 -14.35 -0.51
N LEU A 140 -10.75 -14.52 -0.94
CA LEU A 140 -9.57 -13.91 -0.32
C LEU A 140 -9.68 -12.38 -0.27
N TYR A 141 -10.09 -11.72 -1.36
CA TYR A 141 -10.30 -10.27 -1.37
C TYR A 141 -11.36 -9.82 -0.33
N GLN A 142 -12.48 -10.54 -0.25
CA GLN A 142 -13.55 -10.23 0.72
C GLN A 142 -13.10 -10.46 2.17
N GLN A 143 -12.36 -11.53 2.42
CA GLN A 143 -11.82 -11.92 3.74
C GLN A 143 -10.72 -10.94 4.19
N TYR A 144 -9.83 -10.56 3.27
CA TYR A 144 -8.80 -9.56 3.50
C TYR A 144 -9.39 -8.17 3.81
N SER A 145 -10.46 -7.78 3.10
CA SER A 145 -11.16 -6.52 3.39
C SER A 145 -11.75 -6.46 4.81
N GLN A 146 -12.32 -7.58 5.28
CA GLN A 146 -12.82 -7.68 6.67
C GLN A 146 -11.69 -7.67 7.70
N TYR A 147 -10.59 -8.39 7.44
CA TYR A 147 -9.39 -8.37 8.27
C TYR A 147 -8.79 -6.96 8.37
N ALA A 148 -8.65 -6.24 7.25
CA ALA A 148 -8.12 -4.88 7.22
C ALA A 148 -9.00 -3.90 8.02
N GLN A 149 -10.32 -4.06 7.98
CA GLN A 149 -11.25 -3.29 8.82
C GLN A 149 -11.06 -3.60 10.31
N ALA A 150 -10.92 -4.88 10.68
CA ALA A 150 -10.65 -5.27 12.07
C ALA A 150 -9.31 -4.71 12.56
N VAL A 151 -8.24 -4.78 11.76
CA VAL A 151 -6.94 -4.17 12.09
C VAL A 151 -7.08 -2.67 12.32
N ALA A 152 -7.79 -1.93 11.45
CA ALA A 152 -7.99 -0.49 11.62
C ALA A 152 -8.84 -0.12 12.85
N GLN A 153 -9.73 -1.02 13.31
CA GLN A 153 -10.52 -0.84 14.53
C GLN A 153 -9.72 -1.20 15.80
N THR A 154 -8.90 -2.24 15.77
CA THR A 154 -8.08 -2.70 16.90
C THR A 154 -6.84 -1.83 17.10
N TYR A 155 -6.22 -1.37 16.01
CA TYR A 155 -5.01 -0.56 15.99
C TYR A 155 -5.21 0.74 15.20
N PRO A 156 -6.06 1.66 15.72
CA PRO A 156 -6.31 2.94 15.06
C PRO A 156 -5.01 3.77 14.97
N PRO A 157 -4.78 4.46 13.84
CA PRO A 157 -3.57 5.24 13.63
C PRO A 157 -3.46 6.40 14.63
N GLY A 158 -2.25 6.61 15.17
CA GLY A 158 -1.94 7.73 16.06
C GLY A 158 -2.20 7.51 17.55
N LEU A 159 -2.56 6.29 18.00
CA LEU A 159 -2.79 5.96 19.42
C LEU A 159 -1.65 5.19 20.13
N SER A 160 -0.57 4.80 19.45
CA SER A 160 0.58 4.19 20.14
C SER A 160 1.51 5.26 20.74
N GLU A 161 1.97 5.03 21.96
CA GLU A 161 2.96 5.86 22.66
C GLU A 161 4.39 5.59 22.15
N GLY A 162 4.56 4.54 21.35
CA GLY A 162 5.79 4.24 20.62
C GLY A 162 6.84 3.52 21.46
N THR A 163 6.45 2.64 22.38
CA THR A 163 7.41 1.78 23.10
C THR A 163 7.71 0.47 22.35
N LEU A 164 8.85 -0.14 22.66
CA LEU A 164 9.22 -1.46 22.10
C LEU A 164 8.26 -2.58 22.53
N ASP A 165 7.71 -2.48 23.73
CA ASP A 165 6.81 -3.50 24.27
C ASP A 165 5.39 -3.35 23.73
N GLU A 166 4.92 -2.13 23.46
CA GLU A 166 3.71 -1.91 22.63
C GLU A 166 3.88 -2.49 21.23
N ALA A 167 5.00 -2.22 20.55
CA ALA A 167 5.25 -2.74 19.21
C ALA A 167 5.23 -4.28 19.18
N ALA A 168 5.80 -4.92 20.21
CA ALA A 168 5.74 -6.38 20.37
C ALA A 168 4.32 -6.89 20.70
N ALA A 169 3.56 -6.19 21.54
CA ALA A 169 2.18 -6.53 21.87
C ALA A 169 1.24 -6.37 20.65
N GLN A 170 1.44 -5.32 19.85
CA GLN A 170 0.74 -5.10 18.58
C GLN A 170 1.06 -6.20 17.58
N LEU A 171 2.34 -6.59 17.42
CA LEU A 171 2.72 -7.67 16.52
C LEU A 171 2.07 -9.01 16.93
N LYS A 172 2.01 -9.30 18.23
CA LYS A 172 1.31 -10.48 18.77
C LYS A 172 -0.20 -10.45 18.50
N GLY A 173 -0.88 -9.33 18.71
CA GLY A 173 -2.32 -9.26 18.45
C GLY A 173 -2.66 -9.21 16.95
N LEU A 174 -1.77 -8.69 16.09
CA LEU A 174 -1.87 -8.86 14.64
C LEU A 174 -1.76 -10.34 14.23
N HIS A 175 -0.85 -11.11 14.84
CA HIS A 175 -0.76 -12.55 14.64
C HIS A 175 -2.07 -13.27 15.03
N GLU A 176 -2.63 -12.94 16.19
CA GLU A 176 -3.90 -13.49 16.68
C GLU A 176 -5.08 -13.16 15.73
N LEU A 177 -5.18 -11.92 15.25
CA LEU A 177 -6.16 -11.53 14.22
C LEU A 177 -5.95 -12.30 12.90
N ARG A 178 -4.70 -12.46 12.44
CA ARG A 178 -4.41 -13.23 11.21
C ARG A 178 -4.87 -14.68 11.36
N GLN A 179 -4.61 -15.32 12.49
CA GLN A 179 -5.12 -16.67 12.77
C GLN A 179 -6.65 -16.72 12.83
N GLN A 180 -7.30 -15.74 13.47
CA GLN A 180 -8.76 -15.68 13.54
C GLN A 180 -9.41 -15.56 12.15
N TYR A 181 -8.83 -14.76 11.26
CA TYR A 181 -9.39 -14.53 9.93
C TYR A 181 -9.03 -15.63 8.93
N PHE A 182 -7.77 -16.08 8.90
CA PHE A 182 -7.24 -16.97 7.83
C PHE A 182 -6.93 -18.40 8.29
N GLY A 183 -7.10 -18.71 9.58
CA GLY A 183 -6.60 -19.95 10.18
C GLY A 183 -5.07 -19.95 10.32
N ALA A 184 -4.51 -20.92 11.05
CA ALA A 184 -3.07 -20.98 11.30
C ALA A 184 -2.25 -21.16 10.00
N GLU A 185 -2.65 -22.08 9.12
CA GLU A 185 -1.97 -22.36 7.85
C GLU A 185 -2.06 -21.16 6.87
N GLY A 186 -3.23 -20.54 6.76
CA GLY A 186 -3.43 -19.36 5.92
C GLY A 186 -2.70 -18.13 6.44
N ALA A 187 -2.65 -17.93 7.76
CA ALA A 187 -1.89 -16.85 8.38
C ALA A 187 -0.37 -17.00 8.11
N GLU A 188 0.18 -18.19 8.31
CA GLU A 188 1.60 -18.49 8.04
C GLU A 188 1.94 -18.30 6.56
N ALA A 189 1.08 -18.79 5.64
CA ALA A 189 1.32 -18.68 4.20
C ALA A 189 1.27 -17.24 3.67
N LEU A 190 0.35 -16.40 4.18
CA LEU A 190 0.14 -15.03 3.70
C LEU A 190 0.99 -13.97 4.43
N PHE A 191 1.38 -14.22 5.69
CA PHE A 191 2.04 -13.24 6.57
C PHE A 191 3.29 -13.76 7.29
N GLY A 192 3.53 -15.07 7.38
CA GLY A 192 4.57 -15.64 8.25
C GLY A 192 5.98 -15.09 8.01
N GLN A 193 6.35 -14.82 6.76
CA GLN A 193 7.65 -14.23 6.43
C GLN A 193 7.78 -12.75 6.84
N GLU A 194 6.73 -11.96 6.70
CA GLU A 194 6.66 -10.57 7.20
C GLU A 194 6.74 -10.54 8.72
N GLU A 195 6.03 -11.47 9.37
CA GLU A 195 6.00 -11.56 10.83
C GLU A 195 7.34 -11.98 11.42
N LYS A 196 7.98 -13.04 10.88
CA LYS A 196 9.34 -13.45 11.27
C LYS A 196 10.36 -12.31 11.11
N THR A 197 10.24 -11.52 10.03
CA THR A 197 11.08 -10.35 9.80
C THR A 197 10.84 -9.27 10.85
N SER A 198 9.56 -9.00 11.19
CA SER A 198 9.17 -8.03 12.21
C SER A 198 9.62 -8.45 13.62
N GLN A 199 9.48 -9.73 13.96
CA GLN A 199 9.94 -10.31 15.22
C GLN A 199 11.47 -10.19 15.35
N ALA A 200 12.22 -10.58 14.31
CA ALA A 200 13.68 -10.47 14.29
C ALA A 200 14.16 -9.01 14.46
N LEU A 201 13.52 -8.05 13.79
CA LEU A 201 13.85 -6.63 13.95
C LEU A 201 13.61 -6.13 15.39
N LEU A 202 12.49 -6.51 16.02
CA LEU A 202 12.22 -6.16 17.42
C LEU A 202 13.22 -6.80 18.40
N GLU A 203 13.66 -8.04 18.14
CA GLU A 203 14.73 -8.68 18.92
C GLU A 203 16.07 -7.96 18.78
N LEU A 204 16.42 -7.53 17.57
CA LEU A 204 17.63 -6.74 17.32
C LEU A 204 17.55 -5.38 18.02
N MET A 205 16.41 -4.68 17.97
CA MET A 205 16.20 -3.44 18.73
C MET A 205 16.31 -3.65 20.25
N ARG A 206 15.83 -4.78 20.78
CA ARG A 206 15.95 -5.13 22.22
C ARG A 206 17.39 -5.40 22.65
N LYS A 207 18.26 -5.90 21.76
CA LYS A 207 19.70 -6.06 22.04
C LYS A 207 20.44 -4.72 22.17
N GLN A 208 19.88 -3.63 21.64
CA GLN A 208 20.46 -2.28 21.76
C GLN A 208 20.19 -1.70 23.16
N THR A 209 21.10 -1.98 24.10
CA THR A 209 20.97 -1.58 25.51
C THR A 209 21.38 -0.14 25.82
N ASP A 210 21.99 0.60 24.87
CA ASP A 210 22.37 2.00 25.10
C ASP A 210 21.10 2.86 25.36
N PRO A 211 20.99 3.55 26.50
CA PRO A 211 19.86 4.42 26.84
C PRO A 211 19.90 5.77 26.11
N LYS A 212 21.00 6.12 25.42
CA LYS A 212 21.10 7.36 24.63
C LYS A 212 20.46 7.26 23.26
N LEU A 213 20.34 6.04 22.72
CA LEU A 213 19.72 5.79 21.42
C LEU A 213 18.21 5.95 21.52
N SER A 214 17.67 6.82 20.68
CA SER A 214 16.23 6.90 20.41
C SER A 214 15.71 5.60 19.79
N LEU A 215 14.40 5.39 19.83
CA LEU A 215 13.75 4.25 19.19
C LEU A 215 14.06 4.18 17.68
N GLN A 216 14.13 5.33 17.00
CA GLN A 216 14.45 5.40 15.58
C GLN A 216 15.88 4.91 15.31
N GLU A 217 16.87 5.39 16.06
CA GLU A 217 18.26 4.93 15.91
C GLU A 217 18.40 3.43 16.19
N LYS A 218 17.64 2.89 17.18
CA LYS A 218 17.58 1.45 17.42
C LYS A 218 16.98 0.68 16.23
N ALA A 219 15.97 1.22 15.55
CA ALA A 219 15.35 0.61 14.38
C ALA A 219 16.31 0.61 13.18
N GLU A 220 17.01 1.73 12.93
CA GLU A 220 17.99 1.86 11.86
C GLU A 220 19.17 0.89 12.05
N LEU A 221 19.70 0.78 13.27
CA LEU A 221 20.74 -0.21 13.63
C LEU A 221 20.26 -1.65 13.45
N ALA A 222 19.06 -1.97 13.94
CA ALA A 222 18.46 -3.30 13.78
C ALA A 222 18.26 -3.67 12.31
N GLN A 223 17.81 -2.73 11.47
CA GLN A 223 17.63 -2.94 10.03
C GLN A 223 18.97 -3.16 9.33
N ALA A 224 20.01 -2.39 9.67
CA ALA A 224 21.35 -2.55 9.11
C ALA A 224 21.97 -3.91 9.50
N GLU A 225 21.83 -4.34 10.76
CA GLU A 225 22.32 -5.64 11.23
C GLU A 225 21.58 -6.80 10.54
N TRP A 226 20.24 -6.72 10.42
CA TRP A 226 19.43 -7.70 9.71
C TRP A 226 19.85 -7.84 8.24
N GLN A 227 20.07 -6.72 7.53
CA GLN A 227 20.54 -6.75 6.14
C GLN A 227 21.90 -7.44 6.00
N GLN A 228 22.84 -7.20 6.92
CA GLN A 228 24.15 -7.88 6.94
C GLN A 228 24.00 -9.39 7.17
N GLN A 229 23.12 -9.81 8.08
CA GLN A 229 22.85 -11.23 8.33
C GLN A 229 22.26 -11.92 7.09
N GLN A 230 21.37 -11.25 6.35
CA GLN A 230 20.79 -11.78 5.12
C GLN A 230 21.82 -11.90 3.98
N THR A 231 22.76 -10.96 3.83
CA THR A 231 23.81 -11.06 2.80
C THR A 231 24.86 -12.12 3.14
N ALA A 232 25.25 -12.25 4.40
CA ALA A 232 26.19 -13.27 4.86
C ALA A 232 25.63 -14.71 4.78
N SER A 233 24.31 -14.86 4.80
CA SER A 233 23.63 -16.18 4.74
C SER A 233 23.37 -16.67 3.31
N LYS A 234 23.76 -15.90 2.28
CA LYS A 234 23.56 -16.24 0.87
C LYS A 234 24.85 -16.87 0.30
N PRO A 235 24.86 -18.17 -0.04
CA PRO A 235 26.04 -18.86 -0.57
C PRO A 235 26.38 -18.47 -2.02
#